data_AF-A0AAC9QLX3-F1
#
_entry.id   AF-A0AAC9QLX3-F1
#
_cell.length_a   1.000
_cell.length_b   1.000
_cell.length_c   1.000
_cell.angle_alpha   90.00
_cell.angle_beta   90.00
_cell.angle_gamma   90.00
#
_symmetry.space_group_name_H-M   'P 1'
#
loop_
_entity.id
_entity.type
_entity.pdbx_description
1 polymer ?
#
loop_
_entity_poly.entity_id
_entity_poly.type
_entity_poly.pdbx_seq_one_letter_code
_entity_poly.pdbx_strand_id
1 'polypeptide(L)'
;MLNGIKQLLYGQGYTIKGVQRILKEKGASFVVDLGKGDLNAMNILIEKKCAEQESESVPAKPKKIAFGLLGFMKNEGESTLGTINNYRDKTDKALLQEVLFELIECKRILDKAR
;
A
#
# COMPACT_ATOMS: atom_id res chain seq x y z
N MET A 1 8.65 5.89 5.56
CA MET A 1 9.18 4.87 4.62
C MET A 1 9.35 3.49 5.29
N LEU A 2 10.02 3.40 6.45
CA LEU A 2 10.27 2.11 7.11
C LEU A 2 9.00 1.30 7.40
N ASN A 3 7.89 1.95 7.78
CA ASN A 3 6.61 1.28 8.02
C ASN A 3 6.07 0.57 6.77
N GLY A 4 6.20 1.18 5.58
CA GLY A 4 5.76 0.55 4.34
C GLY A 4 6.59 -0.68 3.97
N ILE A 5 7.91 -0.61 4.18
CA ILE A 5 8.79 -1.77 3.97
C ILE A 5 8.44 -2.90 4.95
N LYS A 6 8.21 -2.57 6.23
CA LYS A 6 7.76 -3.56 7.22
C LYS A 6 6.41 -4.17 6.83
N GLN A 7 5.46 -3.36 6.39
CA GLN A 7 4.15 -3.84 5.95
C GLN A 7 4.26 -4.75 4.73
N LEU A 8 5.13 -4.44 3.78
CA LEU A 8 5.39 -5.30 2.63
C LEU A 8 6.00 -6.64 3.04
N LEU A 9 7.03 -6.64 3.88
CA LEU A 9 7.74 -7.85 4.27
C LEU A 9 6.90 -8.73 5.22
N TYR A 10 6.42 -8.15 6.31
CA TYR A 10 5.80 -8.89 7.40
C TYR A 10 4.28 -8.94 7.31
N GLY A 11 3.64 -7.91 6.73
CA GLY A 11 2.18 -7.88 6.58
C GLY A 11 1.70 -8.60 5.32
N GLN A 12 2.31 -8.28 4.17
CA GLN A 12 1.88 -8.76 2.85
C GLN A 12 2.67 -9.98 2.34
N GLY A 13 3.78 -10.32 3.00
CA GLY A 13 4.62 -11.47 2.68
C GLY A 13 5.52 -11.30 1.45
N TYR A 14 5.88 -10.07 1.10
CA TYR A 14 6.85 -9.84 0.02
C TYR A 14 8.26 -10.24 0.45
N THR A 15 9.04 -10.73 -0.51
CA THR A 15 10.48 -10.95 -0.31
C THR A 15 11.23 -9.62 -0.38
N ILE A 16 12.45 -9.57 0.15
CA ILE A 16 13.35 -8.41 0.02
C ILE A 16 13.54 -8.04 -1.46
N LYS A 17 13.65 -9.04 -2.35
CA LYS A 17 13.71 -8.85 -3.80
C LYS A 17 12.43 -8.26 -4.36
N GLY A 18 11.27 -8.71 -3.87
CA GLY A 18 9.96 -8.14 -4.21
C GLY A 18 9.84 -6.67 -3.82
N VAL A 19 10.24 -6.31 -2.59
CA VAL A 19 10.24 -4.91 -2.13
C VAL A 19 11.18 -4.04 -2.96
N GLN A 20 12.37 -4.54 -3.29
CA GLN A 20 13.29 -3.84 -4.18
C GLN A 20 12.71 -3.64 -5.59
N ARG A 21 11.98 -4.62 -6.12
CA ARG A 21 11.28 -4.49 -7.40
C ARG A 21 10.19 -3.42 -7.33
N ILE A 22 9.38 -3.41 -6.28
CA ILE A 22 8.35 -2.39 -6.03
C ILE A 22 8.97 -0.99 -5.95
N LEU A 23 10.08 -0.85 -5.21
CA LEU A 23 10.81 0.42 -5.09
C LEU A 23 11.36 0.90 -6.44
N LYS A 24 11.80 -0.01 -7.31
CA LYS A 24 12.30 0.33 -8.65
C LYS A 24 11.18 0.71 -9.62
N GLU A 25 10.05 0.01 -9.57
CA GLU A 25 8.95 0.19 -10.52
C GLU A 25 8.03 1.36 -10.14
N LYS A 26 7.68 1.49 -8.86
CA LYS A 26 6.71 2.48 -8.37
C LYS A 26 7.35 3.62 -7.56
N GLY A 27 8.61 3.48 -7.16
CA GLY A 27 9.34 4.49 -6.40
C GLY A 27 9.18 4.39 -4.89
N ALA A 28 9.93 5.23 -4.18
CA ALA A 28 9.92 5.28 -2.72
C ALA A 28 8.67 5.95 -2.13
N SER A 29 8.06 6.90 -2.85
CA SER A 29 6.80 7.55 -2.46
C SER A 29 5.69 6.53 -2.28
N PHE A 30 5.54 5.59 -3.22
CA PHE A 30 4.57 4.50 -3.15
C PHE A 30 4.69 3.68 -1.86
N VAL A 31 5.92 3.35 -1.44
CA VAL A 31 6.16 2.60 -0.20
C VAL A 31 5.88 3.46 1.04
N VAL A 32 6.14 4.77 0.96
CA VAL A 32 5.77 5.71 2.03
C VAL A 32 4.25 5.76 2.20
N ASP A 33 3.50 5.86 1.12
CA ASP A 33 2.04 5.97 1.14
C ASP A 33 1.37 4.66 1.58
N LEU A 34 1.91 3.53 1.15
CA LEU A 34 1.53 2.21 1.66
C LEU A 34 1.75 2.11 3.18
N GLY A 35 2.86 2.66 3.68
CA GLY A 35 3.16 2.70 5.12
C GLY A 35 2.28 3.66 5.92
N LYS A 36 1.58 4.59 5.25
CA LYS A 36 0.58 5.49 5.84
C LYS A 36 -0.84 4.93 5.77
N GLY A 37 -1.05 3.83 5.03
CA GLY A 37 -2.36 3.19 4.88
C GLY A 37 -3.18 3.70 3.70
N ASP A 38 -2.55 4.27 2.66
CA ASP A 38 -3.28 4.68 1.46
C ASP A 38 -3.90 3.46 0.74
N LEU A 39 -5.24 3.40 0.73
CA LEU A 39 -6.03 2.32 0.15
C LEU A 39 -5.80 2.20 -1.36
N ASN A 40 -5.54 3.31 -2.06
CA ASN A 40 -5.24 3.27 -3.49
C ASN A 40 -3.91 2.56 -3.75
N ALA A 41 -2.87 2.86 -2.95
CA ALA A 41 -1.58 2.20 -3.08
C ALA A 41 -1.68 0.69 -2.80
N MET A 42 -2.51 0.30 -1.82
CA MET A 42 -2.79 -1.11 -1.54
C MET A 42 -3.52 -1.80 -2.69
N ASN A 43 -4.55 -1.17 -3.27
CA ASN A 43 -5.32 -1.77 -4.36
C ASN A 43 -4.45 -2.08 -5.60
N ILE A 44 -3.58 -1.14 -6.02
CA ILE A 44 -2.66 -1.34 -7.15
C ILE A 44 -1.61 -2.43 -6.86
N LEU A 45 -1.36 -2.75 -5.58
CA LEU A 45 -0.46 -3.84 -5.21
C LEU A 45 -1.16 -5.20 -5.26
N ILE A 46 -2.42 -5.25 -4.81
CA ILE A 46 -3.27 -6.45 -4.85
C ILE A 46 -3.57 -6.85 -6.30
N GLU A 47 -3.93 -5.89 -7.16
CA GLU A 47 -4.14 -6.11 -8.60
C GLU A 47 -2.91 -6.74 -9.27
N LYS A 48 -1.71 -6.26 -8.91
CA LYS A 48 -0.45 -6.81 -9.44
C LYS A 48 -0.09 -8.17 -8.85
N LYS A 49 -0.44 -8.45 -7.58
CA LYS A 49 -0.22 -9.75 -6.93
C LYS A 49 -1.10 -10.84 -7.56
N CYS A 50 -2.34 -10.52 -7.94
CA CYS A 50 -3.23 -11.46 -8.65
C CYS A 50 -2.79 -11.73 -10.10
N ALA A 51 -2.11 -10.77 -10.74
CA ALA A 51 -1.59 -10.94 -12.11
C ALA A 51 -0.25 -11.69 -12.18
N GLU A 52 0.43 -11.93 -11.05
CA GLU A 52 1.77 -12.56 -11.02
C GLU A 52 1.78 -13.96 -10.34
N GLN A 53 0.62 -14.61 -10.14
CA GLN A 53 0.50 -15.98 -9.62
C GLN A 53 0.34 -17.08 -10.70
N GLU A 54 0.99 -16.92 -11.85
CA GLU A 54 1.28 -18.02 -12.78
C GLU A 54 2.79 -18.02 -13.11
N SER A 55 3.63 -18.46 -12.17
CA SER A 55 4.92 -19.08 -12.52
C SER A 55 5.63 -19.55 -11.24
N GLU A 56 5.31 -20.74 -10.78
CA GLU A 56 6.21 -21.52 -9.91
C GLU A 56 6.38 -22.92 -10.50
N SER A 57 7.44 -23.10 -11.29
CA SER A 57 8.09 -24.41 -11.49
C SER A 57 9.55 -24.27 -12.00
N VAL A 58 10.47 -24.18 -11.02
CA VAL A 58 11.84 -24.78 -10.96
C VAL A 58 12.96 -24.41 -11.99
N PRO A 59 14.28 -24.67 -11.72
CA PRO A 59 15.33 -23.63 -11.77
C PRO A 59 16.56 -23.91 -12.68
N ALA A 60 17.29 -22.87 -13.12
CA ALA A 60 18.73 -22.98 -13.51
C ALA A 60 19.42 -21.61 -13.64
N LYS A 61 20.72 -21.56 -13.30
CA LYS A 61 21.62 -20.41 -13.05
C LYS A 61 22.14 -19.71 -14.35
N PRO A 62 23.23 -18.89 -14.31
CA PRO A 62 23.33 -17.48 -13.91
C PRO A 62 23.88 -16.58 -15.07
N LYS A 63 23.59 -15.26 -15.10
CA LYS A 63 24.40 -14.31 -15.88
C LYS A 63 24.66 -13.03 -15.10
N LYS A 64 25.96 -12.77 -14.89
CA LYS A 64 26.51 -11.52 -14.37
C LYS A 64 26.29 -10.43 -15.41
N ILE A 65 25.73 -9.29 -15.01
CA ILE A 65 25.92 -8.03 -15.74
C ILE A 65 26.38 -7.02 -14.71
N ALA A 66 27.68 -6.72 -14.78
CA ALA A 66 28.27 -5.54 -14.19
C ALA A 66 27.99 -4.36 -15.14
N PHE A 67 27.28 -3.36 -14.63
CA PHE A 67 27.34 -1.97 -15.08
C PHE A 67 26.77 -1.17 -13.89
N GLY A 68 27.58 -0.51 -13.07
CA GLY A 68 28.52 0.51 -13.50
C GLY A 68 27.78 1.84 -13.53
N LEU A 69 27.87 2.56 -12.40
CA LEU A 69 28.12 4.00 -12.36
C LEU A 69 27.18 4.92 -13.16
N LEU A 70 26.10 5.40 -12.52
CA LEU A 70 25.61 6.76 -12.76
C LEU A 70 24.95 7.33 -11.50
N GLY A 71 25.74 8.08 -10.74
CA GLY A 71 25.20 9.12 -9.88
C GLY A 71 24.62 10.22 -10.77
N PHE A 72 23.34 10.55 -10.57
CA PHE A 72 22.76 11.77 -11.11
C PHE A 72 22.03 12.51 -9.98
N MET A 73 22.77 13.48 -9.46
CA MET A 73 22.34 14.80 -8.98
C MET A 73 20.85 15.00 -8.65
N LYS A 74 20.65 15.44 -7.39
CA LYS A 74 19.99 16.70 -7.04
C LYS A 74 18.54 16.85 -7.49
N ASN A 75 17.62 16.75 -6.52
CA ASN A 75 16.52 17.70 -6.44
C ASN A 75 16.00 17.78 -5.00
N GLU A 76 16.47 18.80 -4.28
CA GLU A 76 15.70 19.41 -3.20
C GLU A 76 14.55 20.18 -3.86
N GLY A 77 13.34 19.75 -3.57
CA GLY A 77 12.10 20.43 -3.88
C GLY A 77 11.30 20.53 -2.59
N GLU A 78 11.62 21.55 -1.81
CA GLU A 78 10.79 22.05 -0.72
C GLU A 78 9.48 22.57 -1.34
N SER A 79 8.34 21.93 -1.03
CA SER A 79 7.03 22.53 -1.29
C SER A 79 5.95 21.91 -0.39
N THR A 80 5.67 22.61 0.71
CA THR A 80 4.32 22.83 1.28
C THR A 80 3.39 21.63 1.37
N LEU A 81 3.41 20.86 2.48
CA LEU A 81 2.31 19.91 2.74
C LEU A 81 2.01 19.70 4.22
N GLY A 82 1.43 20.73 4.84
CA GLY A 82 1.04 20.73 6.26
C GLY A 82 -0.44 20.46 6.55
N THR A 83 -1.34 20.30 5.56
CA THR A 83 -2.79 20.50 5.82
C THR A 83 -3.73 19.36 5.42
N ILE A 84 -3.27 18.30 4.73
CA ILE A 84 -4.22 17.40 4.01
C ILE A 84 -4.81 16.26 4.88
N ASN A 85 -4.19 15.90 6.01
CA ASN A 85 -4.59 14.69 6.76
C ASN A 85 -5.85 14.85 7.63
N ASN A 86 -6.22 16.06 8.05
CA ASN A 86 -7.36 16.25 8.95
C ASN A 86 -8.73 16.18 8.27
N TYR A 87 -8.80 16.26 6.94
CA TYR A 87 -10.07 16.26 6.21
C TYR A 87 -10.57 14.84 5.93
N ARG A 88 -9.66 13.92 5.56
CA ARG A 88 -9.95 12.50 5.32
C ARG A 88 -10.41 11.77 6.58
N ASP A 89 -9.72 11.94 7.70
CA ASP A 89 -10.13 11.31 8.98
C ASP A 89 -11.54 11.74 9.42
N LYS A 90 -11.96 12.97 9.08
CA LYS A 90 -13.29 13.48 9.38
C LYS A 90 -14.36 12.86 8.48
N THR A 91 -14.08 12.69 7.19
CA THR A 91 -15.02 12.02 6.26
C THR A 91 -15.17 10.55 6.57
N ASP A 92 -14.07 9.87 6.90
CA ASP A 92 -14.08 8.44 7.22
C ASP A 92 -14.81 8.16 8.53
N LYS A 93 -14.65 9.04 9.52
CA LYS A 93 -15.45 9.00 10.75
C LYS A 93 -16.94 9.20 10.47
N ALA A 94 -17.31 10.13 9.58
CA ALA A 94 -18.71 10.37 9.24
C ALA A 94 -19.35 9.15 8.55
N LEU A 95 -18.63 8.55 7.59
CA LEU A 95 -19.04 7.30 6.93
C LEU A 95 -19.22 6.16 7.94
N LEU A 96 -18.28 6.02 8.88
CA LEU A 96 -18.38 4.98 9.91
C LEU A 96 -19.60 5.18 10.82
N GLN A 97 -19.91 6.44 11.17
CA GLN A 97 -21.09 6.76 11.97
C GLN A 97 -22.40 6.46 11.24
N GLU A 98 -22.45 6.70 9.93
CA GLU A 98 -23.60 6.37 9.08
C GLU A 98 -23.84 4.86 9.05
N VAL A 99 -22.81 4.07 8.74
CA VAL A 99 -22.92 2.60 8.72
C VAL A 99 -23.28 2.05 10.09
N LEU A 100 -22.71 2.59 11.17
CA LEU A 100 -23.04 2.17 12.54
C LEU A 100 -24.51 2.43 12.86
N PHE A 101 -25.04 3.58 12.43
CA PHE A 101 -26.45 3.92 12.61
C PHE A 101 -27.38 2.95 11.88
N GLU A 102 -27.05 2.63 10.62
CA GLU A 102 -27.81 1.65 9.83
C GLU A 102 -27.82 0.27 10.49
N LEU A 103 -26.66 -0.20 10.99
CA LEU A 103 -26.57 -1.48 11.69
C LEU A 103 -27.37 -1.53 13.00
N ILE A 104 -27.39 -0.42 13.76
CA ILE A 104 -28.22 -0.32 14.97
C ILE A 104 -29.70 -0.39 14.62
N GLU A 105 -30.13 0.28 13.55
CA GLU A 105 -31.51 0.21 13.07
C GLU A 105 -31.89 -1.20 12.59
N CYS A 106 -31.01 -1.87 11.84
CA CYS A 106 -31.21 -3.27 11.46
C CYS A 106 -31.38 -4.17 12.69
N LYS A 107 -30.53 -3.99 13.71
CA LYS A 107 -30.65 -4.73 14.98
C LYS A 107 -31.98 -4.43 15.66
N ARG A 108 -32.41 -3.17 15.72
CA ARG A 108 -33.71 -2.77 16.31
C ARG A 108 -34.89 -3.39 15.58
N ILE A 109 -34.82 -3.50 14.25
CA ILE A 109 -35.85 -4.17 13.45
C ILE A 109 -35.86 -5.67 13.75
N LEU A 110 -34.69 -6.30 13.80
CA LEU A 110 -34.55 -7.73 14.14
C LEU A 110 -35.07 -8.04 15.54
N ASP A 111 -34.74 -7.20 16.53
CA ASP A 111 -35.19 -7.35 17.91
C ASP A 111 -36.72 -7.16 18.06
N LYS A 112 -37.35 -6.36 17.17
CA LYS A 112 -38.81 -6.21 17.12
C LYS A 112 -39.53 -7.37 16.41
N ALA A 113 -38.85 -8.04 15.49
CA ALA A 113 -39.39 -9.15 14.72
C ALA A 113 -39.27 -10.50 15.44
N ARG A 114 -38.66 -10.51 16.63
CA ARG A 114 -38.45 -11.68 17.47
C ARG A 114 -39.38 -11.67 18.68
#